data_AF-A0A528K2V5-F1
#
_entry.id   AF-A0A528K2V5-F1
#
_cell.length_a   1.000
_cell.length_b   1.000
_cell.length_c   1.000
_cell.angle_alpha   90.00
_cell.angle_beta   90.00
_cell.angle_gamma   90.00
#
_symmetry.space_group_name_H-M   'P 1'
#
loop_
_entity.id
_entity.type
_entity.pdbx_description
1 polymer ?
#
loop_
_entity_poly.entity_id
_entity_poly.type
_entity_poly.pdbx_seq_one_letter_code
_entity_poly.pdbx_strand_id
1 'polypeptide(L)'
;HSYNHRREGPEAMPTSRDVAPDINIGTSSMDRERWAPVVDAFIETLRGQRLNGEPIDVRENVSFQGKGEQTRFVHANFPETGCAIAVEFKKIFMDEWSGEPDWGTIERLRAMLASTVLVLESALRAMR
;
A
#
# COMPACT_ATOMS: atom_id res chain seq x y z
N HIS A 1 -3.66 5.61 -2.64
CA HIS A 1 -3.62 5.98 -4.07
C HIS A 1 -3.53 4.71 -4.92
N SER A 2 -3.55 4.82 -6.25
CA SER A 2 -3.38 3.68 -7.15
C SER A 2 -2.61 4.06 -8.41
N TYR A 3 -2.00 3.08 -9.06
CA TYR A 3 -1.11 3.30 -10.20
C TYR A 3 -1.34 2.31 -11.35
N ASN A 4 -1.09 2.80 -12.56
CA ASN A 4 -1.22 2.03 -13.79
C ASN A 4 -0.01 1.10 -13.98
N HIS A 5 -0.29 -0.14 -14.36
CA HIS A 5 0.68 -1.17 -14.71
C HIS A 5 0.61 -1.61 -16.17
N ARG A 6 -0.44 -1.26 -16.93
CA ARG A 6 -0.55 -1.44 -18.38
C ARG A 6 -0.33 -0.09 -19.08
N ARG A 7 0.85 0.50 -18.87
CA ARG A 7 1.17 1.87 -19.32
C ARG A 7 1.31 2.01 -20.83
N GLU A 8 1.73 0.94 -21.50
CA GLU A 8 2.04 0.94 -22.94
C GLU A 8 0.83 0.63 -23.84
N GLY A 9 -0.37 0.45 -23.27
CA GLY A 9 -1.59 0.19 -24.03
C GLY A 9 -2.45 -0.95 -23.44
N PRO A 10 -3.71 -1.10 -23.91
CA PRO A 10 -4.63 -2.14 -23.43
C PRO A 10 -4.12 -3.55 -23.73
N GLU A 11 -3.58 -3.75 -24.93
CA GLU A 11 -3.02 -5.04 -25.39
C GLU A 11 -1.56 -5.27 -24.97
N ALA A 12 -0.93 -4.29 -24.32
CA ALA A 12 0.45 -4.41 -23.90
C ALA A 12 0.59 -5.35 -22.70
N MET A 13 1.77 -5.97 -22.58
CA MET A 13 2.07 -6.77 -21.40
C MET A 13 2.07 -5.89 -20.14
N PRO A 14 1.45 -6.34 -19.05
CA PRO A 14 1.52 -5.64 -17.78
C PRO A 14 2.97 -5.53 -17.30
N THR A 15 3.28 -4.44 -16.60
CA THR A 15 4.56 -4.27 -15.89
C THR A 15 4.80 -5.47 -14.98
N SER A 16 5.98 -6.08 -15.10
CA SER A 16 6.36 -7.27 -14.31
C SER A 16 6.12 -7.04 -12.83
N ARG A 17 5.64 -8.08 -12.14
CA ARG A 17 5.43 -8.05 -10.70
C ARG A 17 6.72 -7.67 -9.98
N ASP A 18 7.90 -8.07 -10.46
CA ASP A 18 9.19 -7.79 -9.83
C ASP A 18 9.43 -6.30 -9.54
N VAL A 19 8.94 -5.41 -10.40
CA VAL A 19 9.10 -3.95 -10.28
C VAL A 19 7.78 -3.21 -9.99
N ALA A 20 6.67 -3.96 -9.88
CA ALA A 20 5.32 -3.44 -9.65
C ALA A 20 4.51 -4.41 -8.76
N PRO A 21 4.69 -4.36 -7.42
CA PRO A 21 3.95 -5.19 -6.47
C PRO A 21 2.46 -4.85 -6.46
N ASP A 22 1.62 -5.75 -5.99
CA ASP A 22 0.17 -5.52 -5.94
C ASP A 22 -0.17 -4.31 -5.04
N ILE A 23 0.57 -4.16 -3.94
CA ILE A 23 0.54 -3.00 -3.05
C ILE A 23 1.96 -2.53 -2.79
N ASN A 24 2.24 -1.26 -3.09
CA ASN A 24 3.50 -0.61 -2.76
C ASN A 24 3.32 0.29 -1.53
N ILE A 25 4.21 0.16 -0.54
CA ILE A 25 4.28 1.02 0.64
C ILE A 25 5.44 2.00 0.50
N GLY A 26 5.17 3.29 0.56
CA GLY A 26 6.19 4.33 0.47
C GLY A 26 6.53 4.93 1.83
N THR A 27 7.81 4.94 2.20
CA THR A 27 8.27 5.37 3.53
C THR A 27 9.47 6.33 3.50
N SER A 28 9.83 6.90 2.35
CA SER A 28 11.08 7.68 2.20
C SER A 28 11.28 8.85 3.16
N SER A 29 10.21 9.50 3.62
CA SER A 29 10.28 10.62 4.56
C SER A 29 10.00 10.23 6.01
N MET A 30 9.76 8.96 6.28
CA MET A 30 9.36 8.45 7.58
C MET A 30 10.59 8.18 8.44
N ASP A 31 10.51 8.51 9.74
CA ASP A 31 11.39 7.93 10.74
C ASP A 31 11.06 6.43 10.88
N ARG A 32 11.74 5.62 10.08
CA ARG A 32 11.43 4.20 9.94
C ARG A 32 11.79 3.41 11.20
N GLU A 33 12.76 3.86 11.99
CA GLU A 33 13.12 3.22 13.26
C GLU A 33 12.00 3.38 14.27
N ARG A 34 11.50 4.61 14.45
CA ARG A 34 10.39 4.90 15.37
C ARG A 34 9.11 4.17 14.98
N TRP A 35 8.73 4.26 13.71
CA TRP A 35 7.43 3.77 13.24
C TRP A 35 7.44 2.30 12.81
N ALA A 36 8.57 1.59 12.99
CA ALA A 36 8.69 0.20 12.60
C ALA A 36 7.58 -0.71 13.14
N PRO A 37 7.26 -0.70 14.45
CA PRO A 37 6.22 -1.57 14.99
C PRO A 37 4.85 -1.40 14.31
N VAL A 38 4.53 -0.19 13.83
CA VAL A 38 3.25 0.11 13.17
C VAL A 38 3.29 -0.30 11.70
N VAL A 39 4.34 0.10 10.97
CA VAL A 39 4.45 -0.15 9.53
C VAL A 39 4.68 -1.63 9.23
N ASP A 40 5.51 -2.30 10.02
CA ASP A 40 5.75 -3.74 9.86
C ASP A 40 4.49 -4.53 10.14
N ALA A 41 3.76 -4.21 11.22
CA ALA A 41 2.50 -4.87 11.52
C ALA A 41 1.44 -4.65 10.44
N PHE A 42 1.38 -3.45 9.85
CA PHE A 42 0.53 -3.15 8.70
C PHE A 42 0.89 -4.00 7.48
N ILE A 43 2.17 -4.03 7.09
CA ILE A 43 2.66 -4.78 5.94
C ILE A 43 2.41 -6.28 6.13
N GLU A 44 2.76 -6.84 7.28
CA GLU A 44 2.61 -8.27 7.55
C GLU A 44 1.14 -8.70 7.59
N THR A 45 0.25 -7.86 8.12
CA THR A 45 -1.20 -8.14 8.09
C THR A 45 -1.72 -8.25 6.66
N LEU A 46 -1.27 -7.36 5.77
CA LEU A 46 -1.64 -7.41 4.36
C LEU A 46 -0.99 -8.61 3.65
N ARG A 47 0.29 -8.92 3.91
CA ARG A 47 0.98 -10.10 3.34
C ARG A 47 0.34 -11.42 3.72
N GLY A 48 -0.33 -11.48 4.87
CA GLY A 48 -1.13 -12.64 5.27
C GLY A 48 -2.41 -12.86 4.45
N GLN A 49 -2.79 -11.91 3.59
CA GLN A 49 -4.01 -11.99 2.79
C GLN A 49 -3.79 -12.67 1.44
N ARG A 50 -4.89 -13.14 0.84
CA ARG A 50 -4.90 -13.67 -0.53
C ARG A 50 -5.90 -12.92 -1.40
N LEU A 51 -5.52 -12.64 -2.64
CA LEU A 51 -6.40 -12.09 -3.66
C LEU A 51 -6.58 -13.12 -4.77
N ASN A 52 -7.83 -13.51 -5.05
CA ASN A 52 -8.17 -14.50 -6.08
C ASN A 52 -7.42 -15.84 -5.92
N GLY A 53 -7.18 -16.25 -4.67
CA GLY A 53 -6.47 -17.48 -4.35
C GLY A 53 -4.96 -17.34 -4.24
N GLU A 54 -4.36 -16.24 -4.69
CA GLU A 54 -2.91 -16.00 -4.66
C GLU A 54 -2.50 -15.10 -3.49
N PRO A 55 -1.32 -15.32 -2.87
CA PRO A 55 -0.76 -14.38 -1.90
C PRO A 55 -0.58 -12.99 -2.52
N ILE A 56 -1.04 -11.95 -1.81
CA ILE A 56 -0.89 -10.57 -2.27
C ILE A 56 0.57 -10.10 -2.08
N ASP A 57 1.15 -9.49 -3.12
CA ASP A 57 2.52 -8.98 -3.05
C ASP A 57 2.53 -7.55 -2.52
N VAL A 58 3.01 -7.40 -1.29
CA VAL A 58 3.14 -6.12 -0.59
C VAL A 58 4.61 -5.84 -0.34
N ARG A 59 5.14 -4.77 -0.93
CA ARG A 59 6.55 -4.40 -0.80
C ARG A 59 6.74 -2.91 -0.58
N GLU A 60 7.85 -2.60 0.09
CA GLU A 60 8.21 -1.25 0.49
C GLU A 60 9.15 -0.62 -0.55
N ASN A 61 8.87 0.61 -0.99
CA ASN A 61 9.73 1.45 -1.81
C ASN A 61 10.17 0.88 -3.18
N VAL A 62 9.40 -0.04 -3.78
CA VAL A 62 9.72 -0.67 -5.08
C VAL A 62 9.36 0.23 -6.26
N SER A 63 8.06 0.50 -6.46
CA SER A 63 7.59 1.35 -7.56
C SER A 63 7.50 2.82 -7.14
N PHE A 64 7.15 3.06 -5.88
CA PHE A 64 6.99 4.40 -5.33
C PHE A 64 7.62 4.49 -3.95
N GLN A 65 8.35 5.56 -3.69
CA GLN A 65 9.05 5.74 -2.42
C GLN A 65 8.24 6.58 -1.41
N GLY A 66 7.02 7.02 -1.74
CA GLY A 66 6.19 7.84 -0.85
C GLY A 66 6.69 9.28 -0.67
N LYS A 67 7.31 9.87 -1.71
CA LYS A 67 7.86 11.25 -1.70
C LYS A 67 6.80 12.37 -1.79
N GLY A 68 5.53 12.04 -1.60
CA GLY A 68 4.43 13.00 -1.67
C GLY A 68 4.49 14.04 -0.55
N GLU A 69 3.95 15.24 -0.79
CA GLU A 69 4.00 16.32 0.19
C GLU A 69 3.24 15.99 1.47
N GLN A 70 2.10 15.30 1.38
CA GLN A 70 1.27 15.02 2.56
C GLN A 70 1.99 14.18 3.62
N THR A 71 2.67 13.09 3.22
CA THR A 71 3.44 12.27 4.17
C THR A 71 4.63 13.06 4.72
N ARG A 72 5.35 13.78 3.87
CA ARG A 72 6.47 14.64 4.28
C ARG A 72 6.04 15.70 5.31
N PHE A 73 4.92 16.37 5.05
CA PHE A 73 4.35 17.37 5.95
C PHE A 73 4.05 16.79 7.33
N VAL A 74 3.40 15.62 7.38
CA VAL A 74 3.09 14.95 8.66
C VAL A 74 4.37 14.59 9.40
N HIS A 75 5.33 13.96 8.74
CA HIS A 75 6.58 13.54 9.38
C HIS A 75 7.43 14.73 9.86
N ALA A 76 7.41 15.86 9.15
CA ALA A 76 8.15 17.05 9.53
C ALA A 76 7.50 17.84 10.69
N ASN A 77 6.17 17.93 10.73
CA ASN A 77 5.46 18.76 11.71
C ASN A 77 4.96 17.96 12.93
N PHE A 78 4.80 16.66 12.80
CA PHE A 78 4.35 15.75 13.84
C PHE A 78 5.27 14.52 13.93
N PRO A 79 6.60 14.68 14.01
CA PRO A 79 7.54 13.56 13.96
C PRO A 79 7.27 12.52 15.06
N GLU A 80 6.65 12.98 16.16
CA GLU A 80 6.42 12.15 17.33
C GLU A 80 5.04 11.50 17.43
N THR A 81 4.06 12.09 16.77
CA THR A 81 2.64 11.78 16.98
C THR A 81 1.91 11.47 15.67
N GLY A 82 2.54 11.75 14.52
CA GLY A 82 1.99 11.49 13.19
C GLY A 82 2.75 10.40 12.45
N CYS A 83 2.04 9.30 12.14
CA CYS A 83 2.52 8.23 11.26
C CYS A 83 1.69 8.24 9.96
N ALA A 84 2.27 8.75 8.87
CA ALA A 84 1.59 8.77 7.57
C ALA A 84 2.18 7.72 6.62
N ILE A 85 1.39 6.69 6.31
CA ILE A 85 1.81 5.57 5.44
C ILE A 85 1.32 5.84 4.01
N ALA A 86 2.23 5.98 3.04
CA ALA A 86 1.85 6.08 1.63
C ALA A 86 1.52 4.69 1.09
N VAL A 87 0.25 4.45 0.73
CA VAL A 87 -0.23 3.17 0.18
C VAL A 87 -0.63 3.35 -1.29
N GLU A 88 -0.02 2.56 -2.16
CA GLU A 88 -0.22 2.59 -3.61
C GLU A 88 -0.71 1.22 -4.10
N PHE A 89 -1.95 1.15 -4.59
CA PHE A 89 -2.51 -0.07 -5.17
C PHE A 89 -2.18 -0.14 -6.66
N LYS A 90 -1.59 -1.25 -7.11
CA LYS A 90 -1.59 -1.59 -8.53
C LYS A 90 -3.04 -1.72 -8.97
N LYS A 91 -3.42 -1.16 -10.12
CA LYS A 91 -4.79 -1.26 -10.65
C LYS A 91 -5.10 -2.64 -11.24
N ILE A 92 -4.94 -3.67 -10.42
CA ILE A 92 -5.38 -5.06 -10.70
C ILE A 92 -6.89 -5.25 -10.49
N PHE A 93 -7.58 -4.20 -10.05
CA PHE A 93 -9.00 -4.18 -9.73
C PHE A 93 -9.85 -3.49 -10.80
N MET A 94 -9.28 -3.18 -11.97
CA MET A 94 -10.00 -2.54 -13.07
C MET A 94 -9.26 -2.75 -14.40
N ASP A 95 -9.95 -2.52 -15.50
CA ASP A 95 -9.30 -2.22 -16.77
C ASP A 95 -8.85 -0.75 -16.79
N GLU A 96 -7.56 -0.50 -17.00
CA GLU A 96 -6.96 0.83 -16.88
C GLU A 96 -7.32 1.77 -18.04
N TRP A 97 -7.76 1.23 -19.17
CA TRP A 97 -7.98 1.97 -20.42
C TRP A 97 -9.46 2.23 -20.67
N SER A 98 -10.33 1.25 -20.43
CA SER A 98 -11.78 1.44 -20.45
C SER A 98 -12.26 2.16 -19.18
N GLY A 99 -11.53 2.01 -18.06
CA GLY A 99 -11.93 2.52 -16.76
C GLY A 99 -12.94 1.63 -16.03
N GLU A 100 -13.27 0.45 -16.57
CA GLU A 100 -14.26 -0.45 -16.00
C GLU A 100 -13.70 -1.13 -14.72
N PRO A 101 -14.34 -0.94 -13.55
CA PRO A 101 -13.89 -1.54 -12.30
C PRO A 101 -14.37 -2.99 -12.13
N ASP A 102 -13.50 -3.85 -11.60
CA ASP A 102 -13.88 -5.10 -10.95
C ASP A 102 -14.26 -4.81 -9.50
N TRP A 103 -15.56 -4.59 -9.28
CA TRP A 103 -16.13 -4.33 -7.95
C TRP A 103 -15.87 -5.44 -6.94
N GLY A 104 -15.76 -6.69 -7.38
CA GLY A 104 -15.45 -7.81 -6.50
C GLY A 104 -14.03 -7.70 -5.96
N THR A 105 -13.07 -7.34 -6.82
CA THR A 105 -11.67 -7.12 -6.40
C THR A 105 -11.55 -5.88 -5.51
N ILE A 106 -12.25 -4.79 -5.82
CA ILE A 106 -12.29 -3.60 -4.95
C ILE A 106 -12.79 -3.96 -3.55
N GLU A 107 -13.89 -4.72 -3.44
CA GLU A 107 -14.44 -5.10 -2.14
C GLU A 107 -13.49 -5.98 -1.33
N ARG A 108 -12.78 -6.90 -1.99
CA ARG A 108 -11.73 -7.71 -1.35
C ARG A 108 -10.57 -6.84 -0.86
N LEU A 109 -10.07 -5.91 -1.67
CA LEU A 109 -9.00 -4.99 -1.28
C LEU A 109 -9.43 -4.08 -0.11
N ARG A 110 -10.69 -3.63 -0.11
CA ARG A 110 -11.29 -2.86 0.99
C ARG A 110 -11.33 -3.68 2.28
N ALA A 111 -11.76 -4.93 2.21
CA ALA A 111 -11.77 -5.83 3.37
C ALA A 111 -10.37 -6.09 3.92
N MET A 112 -9.37 -6.26 3.04
CA MET A 112 -7.95 -6.41 3.44
C MET A 112 -7.46 -5.17 4.20
N LEU A 113 -7.69 -3.97 3.66
CA LEU A 113 -7.34 -2.73 4.36
C LEU A 113 -8.08 -2.59 5.70
N ALA A 114 -9.37 -2.93 5.76
CA ALA A 114 -10.13 -2.86 7.00
C ALA A 114 -9.57 -3.82 8.07
N SER A 115 -9.04 -4.98 7.66
CA SER A 115 -8.44 -5.95 8.59
C SER A 115 -7.21 -5.42 9.32
N THR A 116 -6.53 -4.40 8.79
CA THR A 116 -5.33 -3.84 9.42
C THR A 116 -5.64 -2.90 10.59
N VAL A 117 -6.88 -2.43 10.73
CA VAL A 117 -7.25 -1.42 11.73
C VAL A 117 -6.93 -1.86 13.15
N LEU A 118 -7.34 -3.07 13.54
CA LEU A 118 -7.10 -3.59 14.90
C LEU A 118 -5.62 -3.77 15.22
N VAL A 119 -4.83 -4.17 14.21
CA VAL A 119 -3.39 -4.37 14.36
C VAL A 119 -2.67 -3.02 14.50
N LEU A 120 -3.06 -2.03 13.69
CA LEU A 120 -2.55 -0.66 13.78
C LEU A 120 -2.87 -0.02 15.14
N GLU A 121 -4.11 -0.15 15.62
CA GLU A 121 -4.50 0.34 16.95
C GLU A 121 -3.68 -0.29 18.06
N SER A 122 -3.47 -1.62 17.98
CA SER A 122 -2.69 -2.37 18.97
C SER A 122 -1.22 -1.94 18.97
N ALA A 123 -0.61 -1.79 17.78
CA ALA A 123 0.75 -1.31 17.62
C ALA A 123 0.93 0.10 18.20
N LEU A 124 0.02 1.03 17.88
CA LEU A 124 0.05 2.40 18.41
C LEU A 124 -0.11 2.47 19.93
N ARG A 125 -0.92 1.60 20.53
CA ARG A 125 -1.07 1.53 21.99
C ARG A 125 0.19 1.02 22.67
N ALA A 126 0.90 0.07 22.07
CA ALA A 126 2.13 -0.50 22.60
C ALA A 126 3.34 0.43 22.50
N MET A 127 3.28 1.48 21.67
CA MET A 127 4.34 2.50 21.56
C MET A 127 4.29 3.57 22.66
N ARG A 128 3.27 3.56 23.53
CA ARG A 128 3.13 4.48 24.67
C ARG A 128 3.84 3.94 25.90
#